data_AF-A0A815IB44-F1
#
_entry.id   AF-A0A815IB44-F1
#
_cell.length_a   1.000
_cell.length_b   1.000
_cell.length_c   1.000
_cell.angle_alpha   90.00
_cell.angle_beta   90.00
_cell.angle_gamma   90.00
#
_symmetry.space_group_name_H-M   'P 1'
#
loop_
_entity.id
_entity.type
_entity.pdbx_description
1 polymer ?
#
loop_
_entity_poly.entity_id
_entity_poly.type
_entity_poly.pdbx_seq_one_letter_code
_entity_poly.pdbx_strand_id
1 'polypeptide(L)'
;MRDVVKTVSISRTWKRVYELGQSLNSNWPIQMLCDAQIQNERRRIILSSVVRIFNNSTLPLLILNVDSIDPRNRHRVARIEVNKDYHVPIDLLYAYSSLPIFIGIDEGEEVNDFFSFDWEKEFAEERMLKLKNGNEANFIVFKELIMAYTENTDQLDRASFNLHIHSALHLTNLLPIDIECSIDNVEKCALKPSQLHLVTSGKRSSNLIFTIPSYDNIKWISEPVDLKIEGKSDKNEHLKMILRVDAYHESYRLLLFSPFWILNCTDLKIDFQIENNRTFIDVIEIPYLICPENIASETSKKGQIFIHESEQSDTTVAKLSEKFSLDVIKSTGLTSCKVSNNRIYMICVDIATSSFGLTKLVTLSPAMVIINKSTIGIEIIETASDQKQNKCESINPEQLIPFWPRNTKDITARIRYADNQITSSPFKRTQKHRALLRMDDEERPAIFVEVTATDFDGVKIIFEDYEIGDITFTYCKLLTQ
;
A
#
# COMPACT_ATOMS: atom_id res chain seq x y z
N MET A 1 38.71 -36.85 27.77
CA MET A 1 39.26 -36.32 26.50
C MET A 1 40.74 -36.01 26.72
N ARG A 2 41.61 -36.24 25.72
CA ARG A 2 42.95 -35.63 25.75
C ARG A 2 42.78 -34.13 25.55
N ASP A 3 43.57 -33.32 26.24
CA ASP A 3 43.55 -31.87 26.01
C ASP A 3 43.98 -31.57 24.57
N VAL A 4 43.11 -30.91 23.81
CA VAL A 4 43.37 -30.50 22.43
C VAL A 4 43.69 -29.01 22.43
N VAL A 5 44.92 -28.66 22.04
CA VAL A 5 45.38 -27.27 21.95
C VAL A 5 45.42 -26.84 20.49
N LYS A 6 44.74 -25.74 20.15
CA LYS A 6 44.68 -25.16 18.79
C LYS A 6 45.16 -23.72 18.81
N THR A 7 45.93 -23.32 17.79
CA THR A 7 46.36 -21.93 17.60
C THR A 7 45.41 -21.22 16.64
N VAL A 8 44.78 -20.15 17.10
CA VAL A 8 43.80 -19.40 16.31
C VAL A 8 44.46 -18.19 15.66
N SER A 9 44.38 -18.09 14.33
CA SER A 9 44.87 -16.91 13.61
C SER A 9 43.80 -15.82 13.60
N ILE A 10 44.11 -14.69 14.21
CA ILE A 10 43.17 -13.57 14.41
C ILE A 10 43.52 -12.35 13.56
N SER A 11 44.51 -12.45 12.67
CA SER A 11 45.09 -11.32 11.95
C SER A 11 44.16 -10.70 10.89
N ARG A 12 43.21 -11.48 10.36
CA ARG A 12 42.29 -11.09 9.30
C ARG A 12 40.83 -11.27 9.74
N THR A 13 39.93 -10.47 9.18
CA THR A 13 38.49 -10.54 9.47
C THR A 13 37.84 -11.67 8.68
N TRP A 14 37.85 -12.88 9.23
CA TRP A 14 37.43 -14.08 8.54
C TRP A 14 36.73 -15.07 9.48
N LYS A 15 35.94 -15.94 8.86
CA LYS A 15 35.35 -17.14 9.48
C LYS A 15 36.22 -18.35 9.16
N ARG A 16 36.72 -19.04 10.18
CA ARG A 16 37.59 -20.21 10.03
C ARG A 16 37.10 -21.36 10.90
N VAL A 17 37.09 -22.56 10.36
CA VAL A 17 36.66 -23.77 11.09
C VAL A 17 37.88 -24.54 11.56
N TYR A 18 37.87 -24.93 12.83
CA TYR A 18 38.89 -25.70 13.51
C TYR A 18 38.33 -27.08 13.89
N GLU A 19 39.05 -28.16 13.56
CA GLU A 19 38.63 -29.51 13.94
C GLU A 19 39.21 -29.88 15.31
N LEU A 20 38.34 -30.07 16.30
CA LEU A 20 38.71 -30.35 17.69
C LEU A 20 38.88 -31.84 17.98
N GLY A 21 38.31 -32.72 17.15
CA GLY A 21 38.42 -34.17 17.31
C GLY A 21 37.39 -34.93 16.50
N GLN A 22 37.39 -36.25 16.63
CA GLN A 22 36.34 -37.09 16.07
C GLN A 22 35.07 -36.94 16.93
N SER A 23 33.93 -36.74 16.28
CA SER A 23 32.65 -36.88 16.96
C SER A 23 32.23 -38.35 16.93
N LEU A 24 31.14 -38.68 17.63
CA LEU A 24 30.51 -40.00 17.55
C LEU A 24 29.91 -40.28 16.14
N ASN A 25 29.75 -39.26 15.29
CA ASN A 25 29.36 -39.37 13.88
C ASN A 25 30.59 -39.22 12.98
N SER A 26 30.89 -40.22 12.15
CA SER A 26 32.07 -40.21 11.27
C SER A 26 32.03 -39.14 10.17
N ASN A 27 30.83 -38.64 9.81
CA ASN A 27 30.68 -37.66 8.73
C ASN A 27 31.00 -36.23 9.15
N TRP A 28 30.89 -35.93 10.46
CA TRP A 28 31.09 -34.58 11.00
C TRP A 28 32.00 -34.63 12.22
N PRO A 29 33.31 -34.32 12.09
CA PRO A 29 34.17 -34.17 13.25
C PRO A 29 33.67 -33.03 14.15
N ILE A 30 34.07 -33.03 15.42
CA ILE A 30 33.76 -31.93 16.33
C ILE A 30 34.47 -30.69 15.79
N GLN A 31 33.70 -29.68 15.40
CA GLN A 31 34.20 -28.46 14.77
C GLN A 31 33.86 -27.23 15.61
N MET A 32 34.76 -26.26 15.58
CA MET A 32 34.56 -24.94 16.16
C MET A 32 34.75 -23.86 15.09
N LEU A 33 33.81 -22.93 15.02
CA LEU A 33 33.92 -21.74 14.22
C LEU A 33 34.65 -20.65 15.02
N CYS A 34 35.69 -20.08 14.42
CA CYS A 34 36.28 -18.83 14.84
C CYS A 34 35.84 -17.74 13.85
N ASP A 35 35.06 -16.78 14.32
CA ASP A 35 34.63 -15.61 13.57
C ASP A 35 35.38 -14.37 14.10
N ALA A 36 36.37 -13.92 13.33
CA ALA A 36 37.13 -12.71 13.62
C ALA A 36 36.51 -11.51 12.89
N GLN A 37 36.06 -10.52 13.65
CA GLN A 37 35.37 -9.35 13.14
C GLN A 37 36.03 -8.06 13.67
N ILE A 38 35.85 -6.95 12.95
CA ILE A 38 36.17 -5.61 13.46
C ILE A 38 34.85 -4.90 13.69
N GLN A 39 34.60 -4.51 14.94
CA GLN A 39 33.40 -3.79 15.35
C GLN A 39 33.82 -2.61 16.24
N ASN A 40 33.41 -1.39 15.88
CA ASN A 40 33.79 -0.16 16.58
C ASN A 40 35.31 -0.04 16.79
N GLU A 41 36.07 -0.29 15.72
CA GLU A 41 37.55 -0.30 15.71
C GLU A 41 38.22 -1.33 16.64
N ARG A 42 37.43 -2.20 17.28
CA ARG A 42 37.92 -3.29 18.13
C ARG A 42 37.82 -4.62 17.40
N ARG A 43 38.85 -5.45 17.55
CA ARG A 43 38.81 -6.82 17.05
C ARG A 43 38.00 -7.67 18.02
N ARG A 44 36.89 -8.21 17.53
CA ARG A 44 36.01 -9.15 18.23
C ARG A 44 36.25 -10.54 17.67
N ILE A 45 36.57 -11.49 18.53
CA ILE A 45 36.75 -12.90 18.14
C ILE A 45 35.63 -13.67 18.82
N ILE A 46 34.82 -14.36 18.01
CA ILE A 46 33.72 -15.18 18.48
C ILE A 46 34.11 -16.63 18.23
N LEU A 47 34.19 -17.42 19.29
CA LEU A 47 34.37 -18.87 19.22
C LEU A 47 33.02 -19.51 19.46
N SER A 48 32.52 -20.28 18.51
CA SER A 48 31.22 -20.92 18.60
C SER A 48 31.22 -22.28 17.92
N SER A 49 30.11 -23.02 18.01
CA SER A 49 29.87 -24.09 17.05
C SER A 49 29.68 -23.53 15.64
N VAL A 50 29.61 -24.43 14.66
CA VAL A 50 29.34 -24.10 13.26
C VAL A 50 27.87 -23.78 13.01
N VAL A 51 26.97 -23.92 13.99
CA VAL A 51 25.54 -23.64 13.85
C VAL A 51 25.12 -22.45 14.69
N ARG A 52 24.42 -21.50 14.06
CA ARG A 52 23.80 -20.34 14.71
C ARG A 52 22.32 -20.29 14.38
N ILE A 53 21.48 -20.06 15.37
CA ILE A 53 20.02 -20.01 15.21
C ILE A 53 19.58 -18.55 15.25
N PHE A 54 18.73 -18.13 14.32
CA PHE A 54 18.11 -16.81 14.26
C PHE A 54 16.61 -16.93 14.49
N ASN A 55 16.11 -16.26 15.53
CA ASN A 55 14.68 -16.19 15.79
C ASN A 55 14.09 -14.97 15.05
N ASN A 56 13.53 -15.22 13.87
CA ASN A 56 12.82 -14.24 13.05
C ASN A 56 11.29 -14.40 13.14
N SER A 57 10.81 -15.10 14.18
CA SER A 57 9.39 -15.32 14.43
C SER A 57 8.78 -14.28 15.39
N THR A 58 7.50 -14.43 15.70
CA THR A 58 6.77 -13.57 16.65
C THR A 58 6.95 -13.97 18.12
N LEU A 59 7.54 -15.14 18.39
CA LEU A 59 7.58 -15.74 19.73
C LEU A 59 9.01 -16.04 20.19
N PRO A 60 9.31 -15.91 21.50
CA PRO A 60 10.58 -16.35 22.04
C PRO A 60 10.71 -17.88 21.97
N LEU A 61 11.86 -18.35 21.53
CA LEU A 61 12.14 -19.77 21.34
C LEU A 61 12.96 -20.34 22.49
N LEU A 62 12.80 -21.64 22.75
CA LEU A 62 13.58 -22.41 23.70
C LEU A 62 14.38 -23.48 22.96
N ILE A 63 15.67 -23.57 23.26
CA ILE A 63 16.51 -24.70 22.86
C ILE A 63 16.47 -25.74 23.98
N LEU A 64 16.16 -26.97 23.62
CA LEU A 64 15.99 -28.08 24.55
C LEU A 64 17.14 -29.08 24.41
N ASN A 65 17.50 -29.74 25.52
CA ASN A 65 18.49 -30.81 25.51
C ASN A 65 17.89 -32.09 24.90
N VAL A 66 18.71 -32.96 24.33
CA VAL A 66 18.34 -34.26 23.76
C VAL A 66 17.55 -35.14 24.72
N ASP A 67 17.86 -35.11 26.03
CA ASP A 67 17.17 -35.91 27.05
C ASP A 67 15.70 -35.47 27.29
N SER A 68 15.24 -34.41 26.61
CA SER A 68 13.88 -33.86 26.70
C SER A 68 12.80 -34.67 25.96
N ILE A 69 13.15 -35.82 25.37
CA ILE A 69 12.19 -36.79 24.84
C ILE A 69 11.30 -37.36 25.96
N ASP A 70 11.80 -37.45 27.21
CA ASP A 70 10.95 -37.73 28.37
C ASP A 70 10.23 -36.44 28.81
N PRO A 71 8.88 -36.40 28.84
CA PRO A 71 8.12 -35.27 29.35
C PRO A 71 8.54 -34.81 30.75
N ARG A 72 9.12 -35.71 31.56
CA ARG A 72 9.59 -35.43 32.92
C ARG A 72 10.93 -34.70 32.99
N ASN A 73 11.72 -34.70 31.92
CA ASN A 73 13.09 -34.15 31.87
C ASN A 73 13.28 -33.14 30.72
N ARG A 74 12.33 -32.22 30.54
CA ARG A 74 12.47 -31.13 29.56
C ARG A 74 13.45 -30.07 30.05
N HIS A 75 14.75 -30.33 29.88
CA HIS A 75 15.81 -29.41 30.25
C HIS A 75 15.96 -28.29 29.22
N ARG A 76 15.69 -27.05 29.64
CA ARG A 76 15.91 -25.84 28.87
C ARG A 76 17.40 -25.51 28.84
N VAL A 77 17.97 -25.41 27.66
CA VAL A 77 19.38 -25.03 27.46
C VAL A 77 19.50 -23.52 27.35
N ALA A 78 18.68 -22.92 26.50
CA ALA A 78 18.74 -21.49 26.23
C ALA A 78 17.40 -20.95 25.76
N ARG A 79 17.24 -19.64 25.91
CA ARG A 79 16.10 -18.87 25.40
C ARG A 79 16.59 -17.88 24.35
N ILE A 80 15.92 -17.85 23.21
CA ILE A 80 16.23 -16.97 22.08
C ILE A 80 15.08 -15.98 21.92
N GLU A 81 15.31 -14.74 22.32
CA GLU A 81 14.35 -13.65 22.15
C GLU A 81 14.04 -13.37 20.68
N VAL A 82 12.90 -12.74 20.43
CA VAL A 82 12.50 -12.31 19.08
C VAL A 82 13.55 -11.36 18.49
N ASN A 83 13.91 -11.58 17.22
CA ASN A 83 14.95 -10.87 16.49
C ASN A 83 16.35 -10.97 17.14
N LYS A 84 16.58 -12.00 17.95
CA LYS A 84 17.91 -12.35 18.46
C LYS A 84 18.39 -13.65 17.83
N ASP A 85 19.69 -13.84 17.96
CA ASP A 85 20.38 -15.03 17.50
C ASP A 85 21.05 -15.75 18.68
N TYR A 86 21.39 -17.01 18.47
CA TYR A 86 22.03 -17.85 19.46
C TYR A 86 23.06 -18.77 18.80
N HIS A 87 24.27 -18.75 19.35
CA HIS A 87 25.31 -19.70 18.97
C HIS A 87 25.08 -21.01 19.72
N VAL A 88 24.83 -22.10 18.99
CA VAL A 88 24.55 -23.40 19.59
C VAL A 88 25.82 -23.90 20.31
N PRO A 89 25.75 -24.34 21.58
CA PRO A 89 26.89 -24.92 22.27
C PRO A 89 27.46 -26.14 21.52
N ILE A 90 28.80 -26.27 21.50
CA ILE A 90 29.50 -27.34 20.77
C ILE A 90 29.12 -28.72 21.33
N ASP A 91 29.02 -28.82 22.65
CA ASP A 91 28.54 -30.02 23.34
C ASP A 91 27.10 -30.35 22.92
N LEU A 92 26.18 -29.38 22.88
CA LEU A 92 24.82 -29.66 22.41
C LEU A 92 24.79 -30.15 20.96
N LEU A 93 25.66 -29.61 20.09
CA LEU A 93 25.70 -29.96 18.67
C LEU A 93 26.33 -31.34 18.39
N TYR A 94 27.32 -31.75 19.19
CA TYR A 94 28.14 -32.95 18.90
C TYR A 94 28.15 -34.03 19.99
N ALA A 95 27.66 -33.77 21.22
CA ALA A 95 27.71 -34.73 22.32
C ALA A 95 26.85 -35.97 22.06
N TYR A 96 25.77 -35.82 21.29
CA TYR A 96 24.89 -36.90 20.91
C TYR A 96 24.96 -37.06 19.38
N SER A 97 25.76 -38.01 18.90
CA SER A 97 25.83 -38.33 17.47
C SER A 97 24.43 -38.47 16.90
N SER A 98 24.13 -37.76 15.81
CA SER A 98 22.92 -37.91 14.98
C SER A 98 21.60 -37.33 15.53
N LEU A 99 21.60 -36.60 16.64
CA LEU A 99 20.34 -36.06 17.18
C LEU A 99 20.08 -34.63 16.67
N PRO A 100 18.84 -34.35 16.25
CA PRO A 100 18.44 -33.04 15.78
C PRO A 100 18.41 -32.01 16.91
N ILE A 101 18.40 -30.73 16.56
CA ILE A 101 18.20 -29.64 17.52
C ILE A 101 16.71 -29.60 17.87
N PHE A 102 16.38 -29.64 19.16
CA PHE A 102 15.00 -29.54 19.64
C PHE A 102 14.65 -28.11 20.01
N ILE A 103 13.56 -27.60 19.43
CA ILE A 103 13.12 -26.21 19.56
C ILE A 103 11.66 -26.18 19.99
N GLY A 104 11.39 -25.46 21.08
CA GLY A 104 10.04 -25.18 21.57
C GLY A 104 9.80 -23.67 21.70
N ILE A 105 8.64 -23.31 22.24
CA ILE A 105 8.27 -21.91 22.55
C ILE A 105 8.32 -21.70 24.05
N ASP A 106 8.76 -20.51 24.48
CA ASP A 106 8.72 -20.13 25.89
C ASP A 106 7.36 -19.56 26.30
N GLU A 107 6.49 -20.40 26.87
CA GLU A 107 5.17 -20.01 27.37
C GLU A 107 5.03 -20.14 28.89
N GLY A 108 6.12 -20.02 29.67
CA GLY A 108 6.13 -20.17 31.13
C GLY A 108 7.02 -21.33 31.58
N GLU A 109 6.75 -22.00 32.71
CA GLU A 109 7.69 -22.98 33.31
C GLU A 109 7.74 -24.34 32.58
N GLU A 110 6.62 -24.83 32.08
CA GLU A 110 6.57 -26.05 31.27
C GLU A 110 6.60 -25.71 29.78
N VAL A 111 7.42 -26.47 29.04
CA VAL A 111 7.39 -26.50 27.57
C VAL A 111 6.14 -27.29 27.17
N ASN A 112 5.29 -26.76 26.29
CA ASN A 112 4.08 -27.46 25.85
C ASN A 112 4.38 -28.45 24.72
N ASP A 113 4.96 -27.93 23.64
CA ASP A 113 5.27 -28.66 22.43
C ASP A 113 6.68 -28.29 21.91
N PHE A 114 7.26 -29.15 21.08
CA PHE A 114 8.57 -28.92 20.46
C PHE A 114 8.69 -29.67 19.13
N PHE A 115 9.53 -29.16 18.23
CA PHE A 115 9.92 -29.87 17.03
C PHE A 115 11.43 -30.10 17.01
N SER A 116 11.86 -31.02 16.17
CA SER A 116 13.27 -31.28 15.90
C SER A 116 13.67 -30.74 14.53
N PHE A 117 14.91 -30.24 14.41
CA PHE A 117 15.53 -29.88 13.14
C PHE A 117 16.90 -30.55 12.99
N ASP A 118 17.03 -31.44 12.00
CA ASP A 118 18.29 -32.12 11.69
C ASP A 118 19.14 -31.20 10.80
N TRP A 119 20.01 -30.40 11.42
CA TRP A 119 20.84 -29.42 10.72
C TRP A 119 21.81 -30.04 9.70
N GLU A 120 22.10 -31.35 9.78
CA GLU A 120 22.91 -32.06 8.78
C GLU A 120 22.09 -32.33 7.52
N LYS A 121 20.87 -32.85 7.67
CA LYS A 121 20.06 -33.39 6.54
C LYS A 121 19.01 -32.42 6.01
N GLU A 122 18.44 -31.59 6.87
CA GLU A 122 17.32 -30.71 6.53
C GLU A 122 17.82 -29.37 5.97
N PHE A 123 17.06 -28.80 5.03
CA PHE A 123 17.39 -27.54 4.36
C PHE A 123 16.33 -26.48 4.55
N ALA A 124 15.07 -26.77 4.25
CA ALA A 124 13.95 -25.85 4.45
C ALA A 124 12.70 -26.69 4.71
N GLU A 125 12.02 -26.41 5.81
CA GLU A 125 11.02 -27.29 6.37
C GLU A 125 9.93 -26.50 7.10
N GLU A 126 8.66 -26.86 6.85
CA GLU A 126 7.54 -26.32 7.61
C GLU A 126 7.46 -27.04 8.96
N ARG A 127 7.25 -26.28 10.04
CA ARG A 127 7.13 -26.78 11.40
C ARG A 127 5.93 -26.13 12.08
N MET A 128 5.23 -26.91 12.90
CA MET A 128 4.09 -26.44 13.69
C MET A 128 4.30 -26.80 15.15
N LEU A 129 3.95 -25.87 16.05
CA LEU A 129 3.93 -26.07 17.49
C LEU A 129 2.55 -25.75 18.05
N LYS A 130 2.06 -26.59 18.96
CA LYS A 130 0.87 -26.27 19.74
C LYS A 130 1.23 -25.34 20.90
N LEU A 131 0.50 -24.25 21.01
CA LEU A 131 0.56 -23.31 22.11
C LEU A 131 -0.25 -23.81 23.30
N LYS A 132 0.01 -23.28 24.51
CA LYS A 132 -0.73 -23.66 25.73
C LYS A 132 -2.23 -23.38 25.66
N ASN A 133 -2.62 -22.37 24.89
CA ASN A 133 -4.03 -22.04 24.65
C ASN A 133 -4.71 -22.98 23.64
N GLY A 134 -3.99 -23.96 23.08
CA GLY A 134 -4.49 -24.92 22.09
C GLY A 134 -4.34 -24.47 20.64
N ASN A 135 -3.92 -23.21 20.40
CA ASN A 135 -3.70 -22.70 19.05
C ASN A 135 -2.41 -23.25 18.44
N GLU A 136 -2.30 -23.20 17.12
CA GLU A 136 -1.09 -23.59 16.39
C GLU A 136 -0.22 -22.36 16.12
N ALA A 137 1.10 -22.51 16.25
CA ALA A 137 2.10 -21.58 15.75
C ALA A 137 2.87 -22.25 14.60
N ASN A 138 2.89 -21.61 13.43
CA ASN A 138 3.43 -22.18 12.20
C ASN A 138 4.71 -21.44 11.79
N PHE A 139 5.76 -22.21 11.49
CA PHE A 139 7.10 -21.71 11.20
C PHE A 139 7.63 -22.32 9.91
N ILE A 140 8.54 -21.59 9.27
CA ILE A 140 9.47 -22.12 8.28
C ILE A 140 10.85 -22.08 8.89
N VAL A 141 11.49 -23.25 8.95
CA VAL A 141 12.87 -23.39 9.41
C VAL A 141 13.72 -23.69 8.20
N PHE A 142 14.68 -22.82 7.90
CA PHE A 142 15.59 -23.03 6.78
C PHE A 142 17.05 -22.77 7.15
N LYS A 143 17.94 -23.43 6.41
CA LYS A 143 19.38 -23.45 6.61
C LYS A 143 20.07 -22.67 5.50
N GLU A 144 20.73 -21.58 5.88
CA GLU A 144 21.64 -20.84 5.03
C GLU A 144 23.08 -21.34 5.26
N LEU A 145 23.78 -21.66 4.16
CA LEU A 145 25.17 -22.09 4.18
C LEU A 145 26.10 -20.88 4.07
N ILE A 146 27.03 -20.75 5.01
CA ILE A 146 28.08 -19.74 5.01
C ILE A 146 29.44 -20.42 4.86
N MET A 147 30.12 -20.11 3.77
CA MET A 147 31.48 -20.59 3.53
C MET A 147 32.47 -20.05 4.57
N ALA A 148 33.38 -20.91 5.00
CA ALA A 148 34.42 -20.63 5.98
C ALA A 148 35.76 -21.26 5.57
N TYR A 149 36.85 -20.69 6.04
CA TYR A 149 38.19 -21.16 5.74
C TYR A 149 38.52 -22.45 6.51
N THR A 150 39.27 -23.34 5.88
CA THR A 150 39.86 -24.52 6.53
C THR A 150 40.94 -24.10 7.55
N GLU A 151 41.10 -24.92 8.59
CA GLU A 151 42.15 -24.79 9.57
C GLU A 151 43.54 -24.67 8.91
N ASN A 152 44.32 -23.66 9.31
CA ASN A 152 45.69 -23.40 8.82
C ASN A 152 45.89 -23.22 7.30
N THR A 153 44.83 -23.13 6.51
CA THR A 153 44.91 -22.83 5.06
C THR A 153 44.09 -21.58 4.71
N ASP A 154 44.28 -21.07 3.50
CA ASP A 154 43.42 -20.03 2.92
C ASP A 154 42.41 -20.64 1.93
N GLN A 155 42.13 -21.94 2.06
CA GLN A 155 41.10 -22.63 1.29
C GLN A 155 39.72 -22.35 1.91
N LEU A 156 38.78 -21.90 1.08
CA LEU A 156 37.41 -21.60 1.46
C LEU A 156 36.49 -22.77 1.07
N ASP A 157 36.57 -23.86 1.83
CA ASP A 157 35.91 -25.14 1.53
C ASP A 157 35.20 -25.75 2.76
N ARG A 158 35.18 -25.04 3.90
CA ARG A 158 34.36 -25.39 5.06
C ARG A 158 33.07 -24.59 5.09
N ALA A 159 32.15 -25.03 5.94
CA ALA A 159 30.86 -24.40 6.08
C ALA A 159 30.54 -24.14 7.56
N SER A 160 29.80 -23.06 7.77
CA SER A 160 28.99 -22.79 8.96
C SER A 160 27.55 -22.58 8.49
N PHE A 161 26.59 -22.75 9.39
CA PHE A 161 25.17 -22.79 9.05
C PHE A 161 24.40 -21.80 9.92
N ASN A 162 23.62 -20.94 9.27
CA ASN A 162 22.61 -20.15 9.93
C ASN A 162 21.27 -20.87 9.78
N LEU A 163 20.63 -21.21 10.90
CA LEU A 163 19.28 -21.72 10.94
C LEU A 163 18.32 -20.57 11.22
N HIS A 164 17.52 -20.22 10.24
CA HIS A 164 16.52 -19.17 10.35
C HIS A 164 15.16 -19.79 10.67
N ILE A 165 14.50 -19.23 11.68
CA ILE A 165 13.15 -19.65 12.10
C ILE A 165 12.24 -18.46 11.88
N HIS A 166 11.48 -18.49 10.79
CA HIS A 166 10.51 -17.46 10.42
C HIS A 166 9.09 -17.91 10.73
N SER A 167 8.20 -16.96 10.99
CA SER A 167 6.75 -17.20 10.86
C SER A 167 6.42 -17.72 9.45
N ALA A 168 5.53 -18.70 9.34
CA ALA A 168 5.23 -19.30 8.04
C ALA A 168 4.47 -18.35 7.09
N LEU A 169 3.70 -17.42 7.64
CA LEU A 169 2.90 -16.47 6.88
C LEU A 169 3.19 -15.03 7.28
N HIS A 170 3.33 -14.18 6.27
CA HIS A 170 3.53 -12.74 6.41
C HIS A 170 2.45 -12.00 5.62
N LEU A 171 1.93 -10.91 6.17
CA LEU A 171 0.94 -10.06 5.51
C LEU A 171 1.53 -8.68 5.24
N THR A 172 1.23 -8.08 4.09
CA THR A 172 1.58 -6.70 3.79
C THR A 172 0.42 -6.01 3.11
N ASN A 173 -0.09 -4.95 3.75
CA ASN A 173 -1.14 -4.11 3.19
C ASN A 173 -0.51 -3.05 2.29
N LEU A 174 -0.76 -3.10 0.99
CA LEU A 174 -0.28 -2.11 0.01
C LEU A 174 -1.36 -1.09 -0.37
N LEU A 175 -2.53 -1.18 0.25
CA LEU A 175 -3.56 -0.16 0.16
C LEU A 175 -3.23 0.96 1.16
N PRO A 176 -3.53 2.22 0.82
CA PRO A 176 -3.25 3.36 1.68
C PRO A 176 -4.39 3.62 2.71
N ILE A 177 -5.03 2.54 3.16
CA ILE A 177 -6.09 2.53 4.19
C ILE A 177 -5.76 1.44 5.21
N ASP A 178 -6.25 1.60 6.43
CA ASP A 178 -6.12 0.59 7.47
C ASP A 178 -7.05 -0.60 7.19
N ILE A 179 -6.57 -1.82 7.45
CA ILE A 179 -7.31 -3.06 7.24
C ILE A 179 -7.14 -3.96 8.46
N GLU A 180 -8.22 -4.58 8.90
CA GLU A 180 -8.17 -5.63 9.93
C GLU A 180 -8.20 -7.00 9.26
N CYS A 181 -7.42 -7.95 9.76
CA CYS A 181 -7.39 -9.32 9.25
C CYS A 181 -7.60 -10.32 10.37
N SER A 182 -8.46 -11.31 10.14
CA SER A 182 -8.68 -12.47 10.99
C SER A 182 -8.18 -13.72 10.25
N ILE A 183 -7.26 -14.45 10.87
CA ILE A 183 -6.66 -15.68 10.35
C ILE A 183 -7.25 -16.88 11.08
N ASP A 184 -7.93 -17.76 10.33
CA ASP A 184 -8.61 -18.98 10.81
C ASP A 184 -9.55 -18.74 12.02
N ASN A 185 -9.99 -17.49 12.23
CA ASN A 185 -10.71 -17.03 13.42
C ASN A 185 -9.96 -17.22 14.75
N VAL A 186 -8.64 -17.44 14.71
CA VAL A 186 -7.77 -17.64 15.86
C VAL A 186 -6.98 -16.38 16.18
N GLU A 187 -6.37 -15.78 15.17
CA GLU A 187 -5.50 -14.60 15.29
C GLU A 187 -6.15 -13.40 14.59
N LYS A 188 -6.08 -12.23 15.22
CA LYS A 188 -6.54 -10.97 14.63
C LYS A 188 -5.39 -9.97 14.61
N CYS A 189 -5.21 -9.29 13.49
CA CYS A 189 -4.17 -8.28 13.33
C CYS A 189 -4.69 -7.02 12.62
N ALA A 190 -4.12 -5.88 12.99
CA ALA A 190 -4.33 -4.61 12.30
C ALA A 190 -3.18 -4.37 11.31
N LEU A 191 -3.51 -4.23 10.03
CA LEU A 191 -2.59 -4.06 8.93
C LEU A 191 -2.58 -2.59 8.50
N LYS A 192 -1.56 -1.86 8.93
CA LYS A 192 -1.32 -0.48 8.50
C LYS A 192 -0.78 -0.44 7.06
N PRO A 193 -1.04 0.64 6.32
CA PRO A 193 -0.46 0.85 5.00
C PRO A 193 1.05 0.63 4.99
N SER A 194 1.54 -0.13 4.01
CA SER A 194 2.96 -0.38 3.76
C SER A 194 3.70 -1.17 4.84
N GLN A 195 3.02 -1.72 5.84
CA GLN A 195 3.66 -2.42 6.95
C GLN A 195 3.66 -3.94 6.74
N LEU A 196 4.81 -4.58 6.97
CA LEU A 196 4.93 -6.04 7.08
C LEU A 196 4.43 -6.49 8.46
N HIS A 197 3.52 -7.45 8.47
CA HIS A 197 3.00 -8.07 9.68
C HIS A 197 3.37 -9.56 9.68
N LEU A 198 3.96 -10.03 10.78
CA LEU A 198 4.30 -11.44 11.00
C LEU A 198 3.10 -12.13 11.64
N VAL A 199 2.65 -13.25 11.09
CA VAL A 199 1.51 -13.99 11.62
C VAL A 199 2.00 -15.21 12.39
N THR A 200 1.43 -15.47 13.56
CA THR A 200 1.85 -16.59 14.42
C THR A 200 1.21 -17.89 13.98
N SER A 201 -0.12 -17.90 13.81
CA SER A 201 -0.89 -19.11 13.48
C SER A 201 -1.07 -19.33 11.98
N GLY A 202 -0.65 -18.38 11.15
CA GLY A 202 -0.89 -18.39 9.71
C GLY A 202 -0.05 -19.42 8.97
N LYS A 203 -0.68 -20.13 8.04
CA LYS A 203 -0.05 -21.06 7.10
C LYS A 203 -0.59 -20.84 5.69
N ARG A 204 0.00 -21.53 4.70
CA ARG A 204 -0.39 -21.39 3.29
C ARG A 204 -1.89 -21.65 3.04
N SER A 205 -2.47 -22.59 3.79
CA SER A 205 -3.88 -22.99 3.68
C SER A 205 -4.82 -22.24 4.62
N SER A 206 -4.36 -21.20 5.31
CA SER A 206 -5.19 -20.43 6.25
C SER A 206 -6.31 -19.68 5.55
N ASN A 207 -7.47 -19.63 6.20
CA ASN A 207 -8.60 -18.80 5.81
C ASN A 207 -8.41 -17.38 6.36
N LEU A 208 -8.45 -16.39 5.47
CA LEU A 208 -8.25 -14.99 5.82
C LEU A 208 -9.55 -14.20 5.61
N ILE A 209 -9.94 -13.45 6.61
CA ILE A 209 -11.08 -12.53 6.55
C ILE A 209 -10.55 -11.13 6.79
N PHE A 210 -10.60 -10.29 5.76
CA PHE A 210 -10.20 -8.89 5.84
C PHE A 210 -11.44 -8.03 6.06
N THR A 211 -11.38 -7.13 7.04
CA THR A 211 -12.42 -6.13 7.32
C THR A 211 -11.84 -4.75 7.06
N ILE A 212 -12.53 -3.92 6.28
CA ILE A 212 -12.07 -2.57 5.95
C ILE A 212 -12.95 -1.55 6.69
N PRO A 213 -12.49 -0.95 7.79
CA PRO A 213 -13.32 -0.04 8.59
C PRO A 213 -13.85 1.16 7.82
N SER A 214 -13.04 1.72 6.91
CA SER A 214 -13.41 2.87 6.08
C SER A 214 -14.43 2.56 4.98
N TYR A 215 -14.82 1.30 4.79
CA TYR A 215 -15.82 0.87 3.81
C TYR A 215 -16.95 0.15 4.54
N ASP A 216 -17.57 0.79 5.53
CA ASP A 216 -18.69 0.24 6.31
C ASP A 216 -18.45 -1.18 6.85
N ASN A 217 -17.21 -1.44 7.27
CA ASN A 217 -16.74 -2.73 7.75
C ASN A 217 -17.07 -3.88 6.78
N ILE A 218 -16.96 -3.62 5.48
CA ILE A 218 -17.07 -4.65 4.45
C ILE A 218 -16.09 -5.78 4.76
N LYS A 219 -16.59 -7.01 4.65
CA LYS A 219 -15.80 -8.22 4.82
C LYS A 219 -15.41 -8.78 3.48
N TRP A 220 -14.16 -9.16 3.37
CA TRP A 220 -13.58 -9.82 2.22
C TRP A 220 -13.01 -11.15 2.69
N ILE A 221 -13.45 -12.24 2.08
CA ILE A 221 -13.06 -13.59 2.48
C ILE A 221 -12.14 -14.16 1.39
N SER A 222 -11.00 -14.69 1.80
CA SER A 222 -10.10 -15.41 0.90
C SER A 222 -10.59 -16.85 0.72
N GLU A 223 -10.70 -17.34 -0.51
CA GLU A 223 -10.81 -18.77 -0.77
C GLU A 223 -9.40 -19.40 -0.84
N PRO A 224 -9.09 -20.43 -0.04
CA PRO A 224 -7.76 -21.01 -0.01
C PRO A 224 -7.59 -22.11 -1.07
N VAL A 225 -7.09 -21.78 -2.27
CA VAL A 225 -6.34 -22.72 -3.13
C VAL A 225 -5.35 -21.94 -4.03
N ASP A 226 -4.17 -21.64 -3.50
CA ASP A 226 -2.94 -21.30 -4.23
C ASP A 226 -2.84 -20.00 -5.08
N LEU A 227 -3.05 -18.85 -4.41
CA LEU A 227 -2.22 -17.63 -4.59
C LEU A 227 -2.49 -16.68 -5.78
N LYS A 228 -3.74 -16.59 -6.24
CA LYS A 228 -4.29 -15.34 -6.80
C LYS A 228 -5.72 -15.19 -6.31
N ILE A 229 -5.89 -14.53 -5.17
CA ILE A 229 -7.19 -14.50 -4.51
C ILE A 229 -7.91 -13.21 -4.89
N GLU A 230 -8.92 -13.34 -5.75
CA GLU A 230 -9.99 -12.36 -5.89
C GLU A 230 -11.05 -12.67 -4.84
N GLY A 231 -10.91 -12.10 -3.65
CA GLY A 231 -12.03 -12.11 -2.73
C GLY A 231 -13.06 -11.08 -3.17
N LYS A 232 -14.27 -11.30 -2.70
CA LYS A 232 -15.43 -10.48 -2.99
C LYS A 232 -15.91 -9.85 -1.70
N SER A 233 -16.34 -8.60 -1.79
CA SER A 233 -17.11 -7.99 -0.70
C SER A 233 -18.45 -8.72 -0.57
N ASP A 234 -18.87 -8.92 0.69
CA ASP A 234 -20.19 -9.43 1.06
C ASP A 234 -21.35 -8.46 0.75
N LYS A 235 -21.05 -7.16 0.63
CA LYS A 235 -22.06 -6.09 0.43
C LYS A 235 -21.99 -5.43 -0.96
N ASN A 236 -20.84 -5.47 -1.64
CA ASN A 236 -20.64 -4.74 -2.90
C ASN A 236 -19.75 -5.52 -3.88
N GLU A 237 -20.36 -6.18 -4.86
CA GLU A 237 -19.67 -7.03 -5.85
C GLU A 237 -18.61 -6.28 -6.68
N HIS A 238 -18.69 -4.95 -6.73
CA HIS A 238 -17.74 -4.12 -7.49
C HIS A 238 -16.45 -3.82 -6.72
N LEU A 239 -16.44 -3.93 -5.39
CA LEU A 239 -15.23 -3.73 -4.59
C LEU A 239 -14.38 -5.00 -4.60
N LYS A 240 -13.26 -4.94 -5.32
CA LYS A 240 -12.34 -6.06 -5.49
C LYS A 240 -10.92 -5.70 -5.06
N MET A 241 -10.36 -6.59 -4.25
CA MET A 241 -8.94 -6.60 -3.88
C MET A 241 -8.30 -7.89 -4.39
N ILE A 242 -7.00 -7.84 -4.56
CA ILE A 242 -6.16 -8.98 -4.93
C ILE A 242 -5.24 -9.29 -3.76
N LEU A 243 -5.17 -10.57 -3.42
CA LEU A 243 -4.08 -11.12 -2.64
C LEU A 243 -3.09 -11.82 -3.59
N ARG A 244 -1.90 -11.24 -3.71
CA ARG A 244 -0.77 -11.86 -4.40
C ARG A 244 0.12 -12.51 -3.38
N VAL A 245 0.75 -13.62 -3.74
CA VAL A 245 1.70 -14.29 -2.86
C VAL A 245 3.06 -14.34 -3.49
N ASP A 246 4.04 -13.98 -2.69
CA ASP A 246 5.45 -14.03 -3.02
C ASP A 246 6.16 -14.96 -2.03
N ALA A 247 7.27 -15.56 -2.48
CA ALA A 247 8.22 -16.18 -1.58
C ALA A 247 9.02 -15.09 -0.83
N TYR A 248 9.19 -15.26 0.47
CA TYR A 248 9.95 -14.34 1.33
C TYR A 248 10.73 -15.15 2.37
N HIS A 249 12.04 -15.30 2.22
CA HIS A 249 12.88 -16.12 3.11
C HIS A 249 12.33 -17.55 3.30
N GLU A 250 12.06 -18.27 2.20
CA GLU A 250 11.41 -19.60 2.19
C GLU A 250 9.98 -19.65 2.77
N SER A 251 9.46 -18.53 3.29
CA SER A 251 8.10 -18.40 3.80
C SER A 251 7.15 -17.73 2.81
N TYR A 252 5.87 -17.67 3.15
CA TYR A 252 4.84 -17.08 2.31
C TYR A 252 4.57 -15.64 2.72
N ARG A 253 4.67 -14.70 1.77
CA ARG A 253 4.27 -13.31 1.97
C ARG A 253 3.08 -12.96 1.09
N LEU A 254 1.99 -12.54 1.72
CA LEU A 254 0.77 -12.11 1.07
C LEU A 254 0.76 -10.59 0.94
N LEU A 255 0.64 -10.11 -0.29
CA LEU A 255 0.52 -8.70 -0.64
C LEU A 255 -0.93 -8.39 -0.99
N LEU A 256 -1.55 -7.51 -0.22
CA LEU A 256 -2.92 -7.05 -0.43
C LEU A 256 -2.92 -5.73 -1.18
N PHE A 257 -3.54 -5.68 -2.36
CA PHE A 257 -3.65 -4.47 -3.16
C PHE A 257 -4.90 -4.48 -4.03
N SER A 258 -5.24 -3.35 -4.67
CA SER A 258 -6.24 -3.28 -5.74
C SER A 258 -5.61 -2.59 -6.94
N PRO A 259 -5.73 -3.11 -8.17
CA PRO A 259 -5.05 -2.52 -9.33
C PRO A 259 -5.44 -1.07 -9.59
N PHE A 260 -6.71 -0.71 -9.37
CA PHE A 260 -7.22 0.63 -9.55
C PHE A 260 -7.97 1.09 -8.31
N TRP A 261 -7.67 2.30 -7.88
CA TRP A 261 -8.36 2.98 -6.80
C TRP A 261 -8.92 4.29 -7.33
N ILE A 262 -10.23 4.34 -7.53
CA ILE A 262 -10.89 5.39 -8.32
C ILE A 262 -11.63 6.35 -7.40
N LEU A 263 -11.19 7.60 -7.36
CA LEU A 263 -11.85 8.66 -6.63
C LEU A 263 -12.68 9.52 -7.59
N ASN A 264 -13.97 9.66 -7.29
CA ASN A 264 -14.88 10.50 -8.04
C ASN A 264 -15.10 11.84 -7.32
N CYS A 265 -14.39 12.88 -7.77
CA CYS A 265 -14.56 14.26 -7.31
C CYS A 265 -15.46 15.09 -8.23
N THR A 266 -16.15 14.48 -9.20
CA THR A 266 -16.87 15.22 -10.25
C THR A 266 -18.31 15.55 -9.91
N ASP A 267 -18.74 15.50 -8.64
CA ASP A 267 -20.13 15.72 -8.16
C ASP A 267 -21.28 15.02 -8.92
N LEU A 268 -20.93 14.10 -9.82
CA LEU A 268 -21.81 13.43 -10.75
C LEU A 268 -21.78 11.93 -10.50
N LYS A 269 -22.92 11.28 -10.68
CA LYS A 269 -23.02 9.82 -10.68
C LYS A 269 -22.47 9.30 -11.99
N ILE A 270 -21.47 8.42 -11.94
CA ILE A 270 -20.80 7.92 -13.14
C ILE A 270 -20.77 6.40 -13.17
N ASP A 271 -20.83 5.81 -14.36
CA ASP A 271 -20.29 4.47 -14.55
C ASP A 271 -18.88 4.57 -15.10
N PHE A 272 -17.95 3.94 -14.40
CA PHE A 272 -16.59 3.77 -14.85
C PHE A 272 -16.42 2.39 -15.44
N GLN A 273 -15.98 2.34 -16.69
CA GLN A 273 -15.74 1.11 -17.41
C GLN A 273 -14.24 0.90 -17.61
N ILE A 274 -13.74 -0.25 -17.15
CA ILE A 274 -12.40 -0.74 -17.47
C ILE A 274 -12.57 -2.00 -18.30
N GLU A 275 -12.13 -1.94 -19.56
CA GLU A 275 -12.34 -3.03 -20.53
C GLU A 275 -13.84 -3.37 -20.68
N ASN A 276 -14.27 -4.54 -20.18
CA ASN A 276 -15.66 -5.00 -20.21
C ASN A 276 -16.36 -4.90 -18.84
N ASN A 277 -15.64 -4.51 -17.79
CA ASN A 277 -16.19 -4.40 -16.45
C ASN A 277 -16.68 -2.96 -16.21
N ARG A 278 -18.00 -2.78 -16.12
CA ARG A 278 -18.66 -1.50 -15.85
C ARG A 278 -19.06 -1.46 -14.38
N THR A 279 -18.54 -0.48 -13.66
CA THR A 279 -18.80 -0.26 -12.23
C THR A 279 -19.50 1.07 -12.05
N PHE A 280 -20.65 1.05 -11.36
CA PHE A 280 -21.32 2.27 -10.93
C PHE A 280 -20.54 2.90 -9.76
N ILE A 281 -20.16 4.16 -9.92
CA ILE A 281 -19.41 4.96 -8.97
C ILE A 281 -20.30 6.15 -8.57
N ASP A 282 -20.74 6.14 -7.33
CA ASP A 282 -21.50 7.25 -6.74
C ASP A 282 -20.57 8.39 -6.33
N VAL A 283 -21.14 9.51 -5.94
CA VAL A 283 -20.42 10.66 -5.38
C VAL A 283 -20.15 10.36 -3.91
N ILE A 284 -19.06 9.63 -3.64
CA ILE A 284 -18.63 9.25 -2.29
C ILE A 284 -17.25 9.84 -2.01
N GLU A 285 -16.99 10.23 -0.76
CA GLU A 285 -15.68 10.68 -0.27
C GLU A 285 -14.62 9.57 -0.25
N ILE A 286 -15.00 8.31 -0.53
CA ILE A 286 -14.15 7.14 -0.42
C ILE A 286 -13.93 6.53 -1.82
N PRO A 287 -12.69 6.23 -2.24
CA PRO A 287 -12.44 5.74 -3.59
C PRO A 287 -12.92 4.30 -3.81
N TYR A 288 -13.27 3.93 -5.04
CA TYR A 288 -13.71 2.59 -5.42
C TYR A 288 -12.52 1.69 -5.74
N LEU A 289 -12.48 0.49 -5.15
CA LEU A 289 -11.45 -0.53 -5.39
C LEU A 289 -11.86 -1.41 -6.57
N ILE A 290 -11.21 -1.27 -7.72
CA ILE A 290 -11.58 -1.98 -8.94
C ILE A 290 -10.48 -2.94 -9.39
N CYS A 291 -10.88 -4.19 -9.60
CA CYS A 291 -10.06 -5.21 -10.22
C CYS A 291 -10.66 -5.63 -11.58
N PRO A 292 -9.96 -5.41 -12.71
CA PRO A 292 -10.39 -5.96 -13.99
C PRO A 292 -10.22 -7.48 -14.00
N GLU A 293 -11.01 -8.18 -14.81
CA GLU A 293 -10.99 -9.66 -14.88
C GLU A 293 -9.63 -10.22 -15.35
N ASN A 294 -8.95 -9.52 -16.26
CA ASN A 294 -7.66 -9.97 -16.77
C ASN A 294 -6.51 -9.04 -16.36
N ILE A 295 -6.13 -9.07 -15.08
CA ILE A 295 -4.98 -8.28 -14.55
C ILE A 295 -3.68 -8.56 -15.31
N ALA A 296 -3.47 -9.80 -15.79
CA ALA A 296 -2.23 -10.25 -16.40
C ALA A 296 -2.07 -9.87 -17.89
N SER A 297 -3.09 -9.25 -18.49
CA SER A 297 -3.01 -8.82 -19.88
C SER A 297 -1.92 -7.76 -20.06
N GLU A 298 -1.00 -8.01 -20.97
CA GLU A 298 0.04 -7.05 -21.39
C GLU A 298 -0.55 -5.85 -22.17
N THR A 299 -1.83 -5.91 -22.54
CA THR A 299 -2.50 -4.82 -23.25
C THR A 299 -2.79 -3.65 -22.32
N SER A 300 -2.52 -2.44 -22.80
CA SER A 300 -2.84 -1.23 -22.06
C SER A 300 -4.31 -1.20 -21.64
N LYS A 301 -4.55 -1.01 -20.34
CA LYS A 301 -5.91 -0.91 -19.78
C LYS A 301 -6.50 0.44 -20.16
N LYS A 302 -7.73 0.42 -20.68
CA LYS A 302 -8.43 1.64 -21.10
C LYS A 302 -9.66 1.88 -20.22
N GLY A 303 -9.79 3.12 -19.75
CA GLY A 303 -10.95 3.62 -19.03
C GLY A 303 -11.95 4.31 -19.95
N GLN A 304 -13.24 4.20 -19.63
CA GLN A 304 -14.31 5.03 -20.18
C GLN A 304 -15.25 5.46 -19.06
N ILE A 305 -15.83 6.65 -19.22
CA ILE A 305 -16.77 7.24 -18.26
C ILE A 305 -18.12 7.39 -18.94
N PHE A 306 -19.18 7.07 -18.21
CA PHE A 306 -20.55 7.36 -18.56
C PHE A 306 -21.18 8.16 -17.42
N ILE A 307 -21.95 9.20 -17.72
CA ILE A 307 -22.53 10.09 -16.70
C ILE A 307 -24.04 9.84 -16.64
N HIS A 308 -24.59 9.69 -15.44
CA HIS A 308 -26.02 9.63 -15.22
C HIS A 308 -26.53 11.03 -14.86
N GLU A 309 -27.22 11.69 -15.80
CA GLU A 309 -27.90 12.96 -15.53
C GLU A 309 -29.35 12.67 -15.12
N SER A 310 -29.72 13.02 -13.89
CA SER A 310 -31.11 12.96 -13.43
C SER A 310 -31.73 14.34 -13.62
N GLU A 311 -32.40 14.56 -14.75
CA GLU A 311 -33.44 15.60 -14.82
C GLU A 311 -34.79 14.97 -14.45
N GLN A 312 -35.63 15.74 -13.74
CA GLN A 312 -36.86 15.30 -13.06
C GLN A 312 -38.00 14.76 -13.96
N SER A 313 -37.78 14.37 -15.21
CA SER A 313 -38.85 13.73 -16.01
C SER A 313 -38.45 12.83 -17.17
N ASP A 314 -37.19 12.60 -17.50
CA ASP A 314 -36.81 11.60 -18.51
C ASP A 314 -35.35 11.21 -18.35
N THR A 315 -35.06 9.91 -18.38
CA THR A 315 -33.70 9.35 -18.28
C THR A 315 -32.89 9.75 -19.52
N THR A 316 -32.23 10.90 -19.49
CA THR A 316 -31.30 11.31 -20.54
C THR A 316 -30.01 10.49 -20.47
N VAL A 317 -29.84 9.61 -21.46
CA VAL A 317 -28.68 8.72 -21.59
C VAL A 317 -27.49 9.53 -22.11
N ALA A 318 -26.48 9.77 -21.27
CA ALA A 318 -25.20 10.34 -21.73
C ALA A 318 -24.50 9.38 -22.70
N LYS A 319 -23.66 9.90 -23.61
CA LYS A 319 -22.76 9.04 -24.40
C LYS A 319 -21.52 8.71 -23.57
N LEU A 320 -21.00 7.49 -23.75
CA LEU A 320 -19.69 7.08 -23.26
C LEU A 320 -18.61 8.07 -23.70
N SER A 321 -17.66 8.33 -22.81
CA SER A 321 -16.46 9.11 -23.12
C SER A 321 -15.59 8.41 -24.17
N GLU A 322 -14.66 9.17 -24.74
CA GLU A 322 -13.53 8.56 -25.44
C GLU A 322 -12.72 7.68 -24.49
N LYS A 323 -12.09 6.64 -25.05
CA LYS A 323 -11.23 5.73 -24.30
C LYS A 323 -9.91 6.43 -23.97
N PHE A 324 -9.53 6.47 -22.71
CA PHE A 324 -8.21 6.95 -22.27
C PHE A 324 -7.40 5.80 -21.68
N SER A 325 -6.06 5.89 -21.79
CA SER A 325 -5.17 4.88 -21.22
C SER A 325 -5.05 5.07 -19.71
N LEU A 326 -5.06 3.97 -18.97
CA LEU A 326 -4.82 3.93 -17.53
C LEU A 326 -3.35 3.62 -17.19
N ASP A 327 -2.46 3.51 -18.18
CA ASP A 327 -1.05 3.14 -17.97
C ASP A 327 -0.07 4.30 -17.97
N VAL A 328 -0.51 5.48 -18.41
CA VAL A 328 0.33 6.66 -18.42
C VAL A 328 0.37 7.24 -17.00
N ILE A 329 1.49 7.05 -16.32
CA ILE A 329 1.72 7.50 -14.94
C ILE A 329 2.16 8.98 -14.99
N LYS A 330 1.62 9.82 -14.10
CA LYS A 330 1.84 11.29 -14.09
C LYS A 330 1.31 12.02 -15.32
N SER A 331 0.29 11.48 -16.00
CA SER A 331 -0.47 12.26 -16.98
C SER A 331 -1.76 12.73 -16.36
N THR A 332 -1.96 14.03 -16.33
CA THR A 332 -3.30 14.62 -16.23
C THR A 332 -3.86 14.63 -17.65
N GLY A 333 -4.90 13.81 -17.87
CA GLY A 333 -5.59 13.69 -19.15
C GLY A 333 -6.95 14.37 -19.10
N LEU A 334 -7.40 14.91 -20.22
CA LEU A 334 -8.76 15.43 -20.37
C LEU A 334 -9.63 14.43 -21.14
N THR A 335 -10.78 14.07 -20.61
CA THR A 335 -11.80 13.30 -21.33
C THR A 335 -13.14 14.03 -21.33
N SER A 336 -14.01 13.72 -22.28
CA SER A 336 -15.32 14.37 -22.37
C SER A 336 -16.46 13.40 -22.63
N CYS A 337 -17.60 13.64 -21.97
CA CYS A 337 -18.85 12.93 -22.17
C CYS A 337 -19.88 13.89 -22.78
N LYS A 338 -20.44 13.53 -23.95
CA LYS A 338 -21.48 14.32 -24.62
C LYS A 338 -22.86 13.79 -24.24
N VAL A 339 -23.79 14.66 -23.86
CA VAL A 339 -25.18 14.29 -23.53
C VAL A 339 -26.13 14.75 -24.65
N SER A 340 -27.32 14.16 -24.71
CA SER A 340 -28.35 14.42 -25.74
C SER A 340 -28.69 15.90 -25.95
N ASN A 341 -28.52 16.74 -24.92
CA ASN A 341 -28.82 18.18 -24.97
C ASN A 341 -27.63 19.05 -25.43
N ASN A 342 -26.68 18.47 -26.17
CA ASN A 342 -25.45 19.14 -26.65
C ASN A 342 -24.54 19.69 -25.52
N ARG A 343 -24.76 19.22 -24.28
CA ARG A 343 -23.91 19.48 -23.12
C ARG A 343 -22.68 18.58 -23.17
N ILE A 344 -21.53 19.12 -22.79
CA ILE A 344 -20.26 18.39 -22.74
C ILE A 344 -19.70 18.48 -21.32
N TYR A 345 -19.60 17.33 -20.65
CA TYR A 345 -18.93 17.20 -19.38
C TYR A 345 -17.46 16.91 -19.63
N MET A 346 -16.58 17.83 -19.21
CA MET A 346 -15.14 17.67 -19.34
C MET A 346 -14.55 17.26 -18.00
N ILE A 347 -13.87 16.11 -17.96
CA ILE A 347 -13.32 15.50 -16.75
C ILE A 347 -11.81 15.44 -16.88
N CYS A 348 -11.12 15.97 -15.89
CA CYS A 348 -9.69 15.74 -15.68
C CYS A 348 -9.51 14.37 -15.01
N VAL A 349 -8.64 13.56 -15.61
CA VAL A 349 -8.24 12.24 -15.11
C VAL A 349 -6.79 12.34 -14.69
N ASP A 350 -6.53 12.31 -13.39
CA ASP A 350 -5.19 12.24 -12.84
C ASP A 350 -4.86 10.79 -12.46
N ILE A 351 -3.69 10.31 -12.89
CA ILE A 351 -3.24 8.94 -12.62
C ILE A 351 -1.88 8.97 -11.93
N ALA A 352 -1.90 8.61 -10.64
CA ALA A 352 -0.71 8.33 -9.86
C ALA A 352 -0.57 6.83 -9.61
N THR A 353 0.61 6.39 -9.20
CA THR A 353 0.85 5.01 -8.78
C THR A 353 1.24 5.01 -7.31
N SER A 354 0.76 4.03 -6.56
CA SER A 354 1.19 3.81 -5.17
C SER A 354 2.70 3.54 -5.11
N SER A 355 3.30 3.75 -3.94
CA SER A 355 4.74 3.56 -3.71
C SER A 355 5.27 2.17 -4.12
N PHE A 356 4.41 1.15 -4.15
CA PHE A 356 4.77 -0.23 -4.49
C PHE A 356 4.48 -0.62 -5.95
N GLY A 357 3.94 0.29 -6.77
CA GLY A 357 3.74 0.02 -8.20
C GLY A 357 2.53 -0.85 -8.55
N LEU A 358 1.82 -1.42 -7.56
CA LEU A 358 0.74 -2.39 -7.79
C LEU A 358 -0.66 -1.78 -7.83
N THR A 359 -0.83 -0.57 -7.29
CA THR A 359 -2.12 0.15 -7.26
C THR A 359 -1.99 1.48 -7.98
N LYS A 360 -2.88 1.75 -8.93
CA LYS A 360 -3.01 3.05 -9.57
C LYS A 360 -4.13 3.85 -8.94
N LEU A 361 -3.82 5.08 -8.55
CA LEU A 361 -4.74 6.06 -8.01
C LEU A 361 -5.30 6.86 -9.19
N VAL A 362 -6.60 6.71 -9.46
CA VAL A 362 -7.29 7.40 -10.56
C VAL A 362 -8.23 8.42 -9.96
N THR A 363 -7.91 9.71 -10.08
CA THR A 363 -8.75 10.80 -9.59
C THR A 363 -9.51 11.42 -10.76
N LEU A 364 -10.83 11.39 -10.69
CA LEU A 364 -11.71 12.00 -11.65
C LEU A 364 -12.18 13.34 -11.06
N SER A 365 -11.85 14.43 -11.72
CA SER A 365 -12.19 15.78 -11.24
C SER A 365 -12.81 16.61 -12.37
N PRO A 366 -13.65 17.61 -12.04
CA PRO A 366 -14.18 18.53 -13.03
C PRO A 366 -13.02 19.25 -13.71
N ALA A 367 -13.04 19.31 -15.04
CA ALA A 367 -12.02 20.07 -15.77
C ALA A 367 -12.20 21.59 -15.64
N MET A 368 -13.31 22.03 -15.06
CA MET A 368 -13.56 23.44 -14.80
C MET A 368 -14.18 23.61 -13.42
N VAL A 369 -13.57 24.45 -12.59
CA VAL A 369 -14.04 24.74 -11.23
C VAL A 369 -14.10 26.25 -11.02
N ILE A 370 -15.03 26.68 -10.18
CA ILE A 370 -15.13 28.06 -9.73
C ILE A 370 -14.78 28.11 -8.24
N ILE A 371 -13.95 29.08 -7.88
CA ILE A 371 -13.49 29.32 -6.52
C ILE A 371 -13.90 30.75 -6.16
N ASN A 372 -14.71 30.89 -5.12
CA ASN A 372 -15.07 32.20 -4.60
C ASN A 372 -14.28 32.48 -3.32
N LYS A 373 -13.27 33.33 -3.44
CA LYS A 373 -12.53 33.87 -2.30
C LYS A 373 -13.00 35.29 -1.93
N SER A 374 -14.06 35.77 -2.57
CA SER A 374 -14.68 37.04 -2.21
C SER A 374 -15.55 36.85 -0.97
N THR A 375 -15.80 37.94 -0.24
CA THR A 375 -16.63 37.95 0.96
C THR A 375 -18.13 37.82 0.68
N ILE A 376 -18.54 37.77 -0.60
CA ILE A 376 -19.95 37.82 -1.02
C ILE A 376 -20.31 36.61 -1.88
N GLY A 377 -21.56 36.15 -1.77
CA GLY A 377 -22.08 35.10 -2.65
C GLY A 377 -22.21 35.59 -4.09
N ILE A 378 -21.77 34.77 -5.05
CA ILE A 378 -21.82 35.10 -6.48
C ILE A 378 -22.63 34.07 -7.24
N GLU A 379 -23.28 34.51 -8.31
CA GLU A 379 -23.98 33.67 -9.26
C GLU A 379 -23.33 33.81 -10.63
N ILE A 380 -22.86 32.71 -11.20
CA ILE A 380 -22.31 32.73 -12.56
C ILE A 380 -23.42 32.55 -13.60
N ILE A 381 -23.37 33.38 -14.64
CA ILE A 381 -24.34 33.44 -15.72
C ILE A 381 -23.60 33.16 -17.03
N GLU A 382 -23.91 32.03 -17.66
CA GLU A 382 -23.49 31.78 -19.03
C GLU A 382 -24.35 32.64 -19.98
N THR A 383 -23.71 33.34 -20.92
CA THR A 383 -24.42 34.11 -21.94
C THR A 383 -25.04 33.13 -22.94
N ALA A 384 -26.22 32.57 -22.65
CA ALA A 384 -26.99 31.86 -23.67
C ALA A 384 -27.71 32.87 -24.58
N SER A 385 -27.80 32.54 -25.86
CA SER A 385 -28.57 33.31 -26.84
C SER A 385 -30.09 33.31 -26.56
N ASP A 386 -30.57 32.46 -25.63
CA ASP A 386 -31.97 32.42 -25.18
C ASP A 386 -32.07 32.75 -23.68
N GLN A 387 -32.55 33.96 -23.38
CA GLN A 387 -32.68 34.50 -22.01
C GLN A 387 -33.61 33.69 -21.08
N LYS A 388 -34.36 32.72 -21.60
CA LYS A 388 -35.34 31.94 -20.83
C LYS A 388 -34.77 30.68 -20.14
N GLN A 389 -33.49 30.34 -20.35
CA GLN A 389 -32.86 29.14 -19.78
C GLN A 389 -31.52 29.39 -19.06
N ASN A 390 -31.21 30.62 -18.66
CA ASN A 390 -30.00 30.92 -17.90
C ASN A 390 -30.12 30.42 -16.45
N LYS A 391 -29.92 29.12 -16.26
CA LYS A 391 -29.76 28.52 -14.92
C LYS A 391 -28.45 29.05 -14.36
N CYS A 392 -28.55 29.89 -13.33
CA CYS A 392 -27.42 30.48 -12.63
C CYS A 392 -26.91 29.47 -11.59
N GLU A 393 -25.59 29.32 -11.48
CA GLU A 393 -24.97 28.50 -10.44
C GLU A 393 -24.50 29.45 -9.33
N SER A 394 -25.04 29.27 -8.12
CA SER A 394 -24.75 30.11 -6.96
C SER A 394 -23.60 29.52 -6.15
N ILE A 395 -22.71 30.38 -5.68
CA ILE A 395 -21.50 30.04 -4.93
C ILE A 395 -21.37 30.98 -3.74
N ASN A 396 -21.31 30.42 -2.55
CA ASN A 396 -21.08 31.19 -1.32
C ASN A 396 -19.59 31.56 -1.16
N PRO A 397 -19.26 32.51 -0.27
CA PRO A 397 -17.88 32.79 0.11
C PRO A 397 -17.13 31.53 0.56
N GLU A 398 -15.84 31.46 0.24
CA GLU A 398 -14.93 30.34 0.54
C GLU A 398 -15.34 28.98 -0.06
N GLN A 399 -16.28 28.96 -1.02
CA GLN A 399 -16.67 27.73 -1.70
C GLN A 399 -15.88 27.51 -2.99
N LEU A 400 -15.63 26.23 -3.26
CA LEU A 400 -15.21 25.71 -4.55
C LEU A 400 -16.30 24.79 -5.07
N ILE A 401 -16.79 25.04 -6.28
CA ILE A 401 -17.74 24.14 -6.94
C ILE A 401 -17.25 23.71 -8.33
N PRO A 402 -17.61 22.50 -8.77
CA PRO A 402 -17.57 22.13 -10.18
C PRO A 402 -18.37 23.12 -11.02
N PHE A 403 -17.88 23.44 -12.20
CA PHE A 403 -18.63 24.21 -13.19
C PHE A 403 -18.73 23.43 -14.50
N TRP A 404 -19.97 23.24 -14.97
CA TRP A 404 -20.28 22.36 -16.10
C TRP A 404 -20.94 23.15 -17.24
N PRO A 405 -20.15 23.77 -18.14
CA PRO A 405 -20.64 24.70 -19.14
C PRO A 405 -21.75 24.09 -20.01
N ARG A 406 -22.84 24.82 -20.16
CA ARG A 406 -23.97 24.46 -21.02
C ARG A 406 -23.78 24.99 -22.44
N ASN A 407 -23.19 26.17 -22.58
CA ASN A 407 -22.90 26.79 -23.86
C ASN A 407 -21.45 26.56 -24.27
N THR A 408 -21.22 25.59 -25.16
CA THR A 408 -19.88 25.30 -25.69
C THR A 408 -19.44 26.22 -26.82
N LYS A 409 -20.36 27.02 -27.39
CA LYS A 409 -20.06 27.95 -28.50
C LYS A 409 -19.62 29.32 -27.99
N ASP A 410 -20.26 29.81 -26.93
CA ASP A 410 -19.87 31.05 -26.27
C ASP A 410 -19.04 30.77 -25.02
N ILE A 411 -17.84 31.33 -25.01
CA ILE A 411 -16.89 31.24 -23.89
C ILE A 411 -16.99 32.46 -22.97
N THR A 412 -17.96 33.35 -23.18
CA THR A 412 -18.21 34.49 -22.30
C THR A 412 -19.12 34.10 -21.14
N ALA A 413 -18.81 34.65 -19.98
CA ALA A 413 -19.65 34.55 -18.79
C ALA A 413 -19.73 35.92 -18.11
N ARG A 414 -20.74 36.06 -17.26
CA ARG A 414 -20.91 37.18 -16.32
C ARG A 414 -21.10 36.61 -14.93
N ILE A 415 -20.88 37.42 -13.91
CA ILE A 415 -21.32 37.12 -12.57
C ILE A 415 -22.35 38.13 -12.09
N ARG A 416 -23.09 37.73 -11.07
CA ARG A 416 -24.06 38.55 -10.38
C ARG A 416 -23.88 38.39 -8.88
N TYR A 417 -23.93 39.47 -8.12
CA TYR A 417 -23.96 39.34 -6.66
C TYR A 417 -25.28 38.71 -6.22
N ALA A 418 -25.19 37.69 -5.36
CA ALA A 418 -26.36 36.95 -4.91
C ALA A 418 -27.34 37.81 -4.10
N ASP A 419 -26.83 38.82 -3.39
CA ASP A 419 -27.59 39.67 -2.47
C ASP A 419 -28.41 40.78 -3.16
N ASN A 420 -27.85 41.44 -4.18
CA ASN A 420 -28.46 42.60 -4.83
C ASN A 420 -28.65 42.44 -6.34
N GLN A 421 -28.24 41.30 -6.89
CA GLN A 421 -28.49 40.92 -8.27
C GLN A 421 -27.80 41.83 -9.31
N ILE A 422 -26.83 42.65 -8.89
CA ILE A 422 -26.01 43.48 -9.78
C ILE A 422 -25.06 42.60 -10.59
N THR A 423 -24.99 42.85 -11.90
CA THR A 423 -24.28 42.00 -12.87
C THR A 423 -22.99 42.66 -13.37
N SER A 424 -21.97 41.83 -13.61
CA SER A 424 -20.66 42.28 -14.06
C SER A 424 -20.57 42.60 -15.55
N SER A 425 -19.48 43.28 -15.94
CA SER A 425 -18.93 43.20 -17.30
C SER A 425 -18.57 41.75 -17.67
N PRO A 426 -18.65 41.34 -18.96
CA PRO A 426 -18.40 39.96 -19.37
C PRO A 426 -16.90 39.62 -19.37
N PHE A 427 -16.57 38.36 -19.13
CA PHE A 427 -15.19 37.85 -19.15
C PHE A 427 -15.07 36.52 -19.90
N LYS A 428 -13.84 36.11 -20.24
CA LYS A 428 -13.57 34.90 -21.05
C LYS A 428 -13.29 33.69 -20.15
N ARG A 429 -14.27 32.80 -19.97
CA ARG A 429 -14.22 31.72 -18.98
C ARG A 429 -13.20 30.61 -19.26
N THR A 430 -12.58 30.56 -20.45
CA THR A 430 -11.64 29.50 -20.86
C THR A 430 -10.25 30.01 -21.26
N GLN A 431 -10.01 31.32 -21.23
CA GLN A 431 -8.72 31.90 -21.64
C GLN A 431 -7.96 32.38 -20.41
N LYS A 432 -6.65 32.11 -20.34
CA LYS A 432 -5.83 32.57 -19.22
C LYS A 432 -5.78 34.10 -19.18
N HIS A 433 -6.34 34.70 -18.14
CA HIS A 433 -6.29 36.15 -17.91
C HIS A 433 -6.66 36.47 -16.46
N ARG A 434 -6.25 37.67 -16.01
CA ARG A 434 -6.77 38.30 -14.80
C ARG A 434 -7.42 39.61 -15.22
N ALA A 435 -8.65 39.86 -14.79
CA ALA A 435 -9.40 41.07 -15.12
C ALA A 435 -10.12 41.61 -13.89
N LEU A 436 -10.30 42.92 -13.86
CA LEU A 436 -11.19 43.58 -12.93
C LEU A 436 -12.54 43.76 -13.62
N LEU A 437 -13.57 43.13 -13.08
CA LEU A 437 -14.92 43.21 -13.62
C LEU A 437 -15.65 44.38 -12.96
N ARG A 438 -16.16 45.31 -13.77
CA ARG A 438 -16.97 46.41 -13.27
C ARG A 438 -18.32 45.88 -12.81
N MET A 439 -18.75 46.32 -11.64
CA MET A 439 -20.07 46.10 -11.04
C MET A 439 -20.73 47.47 -10.89
N ASP A 440 -21.99 47.61 -11.29
CA ASP A 440 -22.72 48.88 -11.11
C ASP A 440 -23.31 48.97 -9.67
N ASP A 441 -22.45 48.74 -8.67
CA ASP A 441 -22.70 48.79 -7.22
C ASP A 441 -21.83 49.90 -6.60
N GLU A 442 -22.41 50.81 -5.81
CA GLU A 442 -21.67 51.94 -5.24
C GLU A 442 -20.68 51.52 -4.14
N GLU A 443 -21.04 50.51 -3.34
CA GLU A 443 -20.20 50.03 -2.24
C GLU A 443 -19.14 49.05 -2.73
N ARG A 444 -19.45 48.33 -3.82
CA ARG A 444 -18.62 47.24 -4.37
C ARG A 444 -18.51 47.37 -5.89
N PRO A 445 -17.80 48.41 -6.37
CA PRO A 445 -17.83 48.80 -7.79
C PRO A 445 -17.10 47.82 -8.72
N ALA A 446 -16.38 46.84 -8.17
CA ALA A 446 -15.66 45.87 -8.96
C ALA A 446 -15.36 44.58 -8.18
N ILE A 447 -14.95 43.55 -8.93
CA ILE A 447 -14.48 42.27 -8.40
C ILE A 447 -13.41 41.71 -9.34
N PHE A 448 -12.37 41.09 -8.79
CA PHE A 448 -11.34 40.44 -9.59
C PHE A 448 -11.81 39.07 -10.07
N VAL A 449 -11.49 38.76 -11.32
CA VAL A 449 -11.54 37.39 -11.85
C VAL A 449 -10.16 37.00 -12.34
N GLU A 450 -9.67 35.86 -11.87
CA GLU A 450 -8.52 35.17 -12.43
C GLU A 450 -8.98 33.86 -13.06
N VAL A 451 -8.77 33.73 -14.37
CA VAL A 451 -8.98 32.48 -15.09
C VAL A 451 -7.61 31.87 -15.33
N THR A 452 -7.34 30.73 -14.69
CA THR A 452 -6.20 29.89 -15.03
C THR A 452 -6.66 28.88 -16.08
N ALA A 453 -5.97 28.80 -17.21
CA ALA A 453 -6.22 27.77 -18.21
C ALA A 453 -4.88 27.09 -18.54
N THR A 454 -4.85 25.78 -18.39
CA THR A 454 -3.73 24.94 -18.85
C THR A 454 -4.31 23.81 -19.70
N ASP A 455 -3.51 23.30 -20.63
CA ASP A 455 -3.97 22.26 -21.56
C ASP A 455 -4.28 20.92 -20.84
N PHE A 456 -3.78 20.74 -19.61
CA PHE A 456 -3.84 19.46 -18.88
C PHE A 456 -4.50 19.56 -17.49
N ASP A 457 -4.34 20.64 -16.72
CA ASP A 457 -4.87 20.77 -15.34
C ASP A 457 -6.28 21.40 -15.27
N GLY A 458 -6.94 21.54 -16.42
CA GLY A 458 -8.25 22.17 -16.52
C GLY A 458 -8.22 23.69 -16.32
N VAL A 459 -9.39 24.24 -16.01
CA VAL A 459 -9.66 25.67 -15.87
C VAL A 459 -10.13 25.97 -14.45
N LYS A 460 -9.52 26.97 -13.81
CA LYS A 460 -9.99 27.51 -12.53
C LYS A 460 -10.41 28.95 -12.74
N ILE A 461 -11.63 29.29 -12.32
CA ILE A 461 -12.11 30.68 -12.27
C ILE A 461 -12.12 31.08 -10.81
N ILE A 462 -11.31 32.06 -10.46
CA ILE A 462 -11.12 32.51 -9.09
C ILE A 462 -11.66 33.93 -8.98
N PHE A 463 -12.57 34.15 -8.04
CA PHE A 463 -13.09 35.47 -7.72
C PHE A 463 -12.52 35.96 -6.40
N GLU A 464 -12.07 37.21 -6.37
CA GLU A 464 -11.46 37.87 -5.21
C GLU A 464 -12.05 39.29 -5.09
N ASP A 465 -12.20 39.76 -3.85
CA ASP A 465 -12.66 41.13 -3.59
C ASP A 465 -11.70 42.16 -4.20
N TYR A 466 -12.27 43.30 -4.60
CA TYR A 466 -11.51 44.47 -4.96
C TYR A 466 -11.37 45.38 -3.74
N GLU A 467 -10.13 45.72 -3.37
CA GLU A 467 -9.84 46.72 -2.35
C GLU A 467 -9.41 48.06 -2.98
N ILE A 468 -9.83 49.16 -2.34
CA ILE A 468 -9.44 50.51 -2.74
C ILE A 468 -7.92 50.65 -2.56
N GLY A 469 -7.19 50.62 -3.68
CA GLY A 469 -5.72 50.65 -3.70
C GLY A 469 -5.09 49.57 -4.58
N ASP A 470 -5.85 48.55 -4.98
CA ASP A 470 -5.34 47.42 -5.77
C ASP A 470 -4.92 47.78 -7.21
N ILE A 471 -5.32 48.95 -7.70
CA ILE A 471 -4.94 49.44 -9.03
C ILE A 471 -3.65 50.28 -8.93
N THR A 472 -2.61 49.84 -9.63
CA THR A 472 -1.49 50.73 -10.00
C THR A 472 -1.95 51.66 -11.13
N PHE A 473 -1.66 52.96 -10.98
CA PHE A 473 -2.08 54.16 -11.74
C PHE A 473 -2.33 54.10 -13.26
N THR A 474 -2.00 53.02 -13.97
CA THR A 474 -2.03 52.94 -15.43
C THR A 474 -3.46 52.73 -16.01
N TYR A 475 -4.44 52.29 -15.21
CA TYR A 475 -5.81 51.99 -15.69
C TYR A 475 -6.91 52.99 -15.32
N CYS A 476 -6.62 54.01 -14.49
CA CYS A 476 -7.62 54.96 -13.99
C CYS A 476 -8.30 55.84 -15.06
N LYS A 477 -7.88 55.79 -16.33
CA LYS A 477 -8.49 56.58 -17.42
C LYS A 477 -9.77 56.00 -18.01
N LEU A 478 -10.10 54.74 -17.71
CA LEU A 478 -11.26 54.04 -18.32
C LEU A 478 -12.52 54.01 -17.43
N LEU A 479 -12.43 54.43 -16.16
CA LEU A 479 -13.56 54.46 -15.22
C LEU A 479 -14.13 55.86 -15.00
N THR A 480 -13.53 56.90 -15.59
CA THR A 480 -13.96 58.31 -15.44
C THR A 480 -14.46 58.95 -16.75
N GLN A 481 -14.94 58.14 -17.69
CA GLN A 481 -15.73 58.57 -18.85
C GLN A 481 -16.97 57.68 -18.95
#